data_AF-A0A420M5Q4-F1
#
_entry.id   AF-A0A420M5Q4-F1
#
_cell.length_a   1.000
_cell.length_b   1.000
_cell.length_c   1.000
_cell.angle_alpha   90.00
_cell.angle_beta   90.00
_cell.angle_gamma   90.00
#
_symmetry.space_group_name_H-M   'P 1'
#
loop_
_entity.id
_entity.type
_entity.pdbx_description
1 polymer ?
#
loop_
_entity_poly.entity_id
_entity_poly.type
_entity_poly.pdbx_seq_one_letter_code
_entity_poly.pdbx_strand_id
1 'polypeptide(L)'
;TLAFAEYKYRELIAWAETLPPSMVRSEQSPHHVLIFHIWFHVAILSILHPFTVRARDSSRSLRFKTFPLVYRKNYMSSTYTMLWHTGLIHVANANLGDTKDPAWRFYLFFCIQCYGRLRQAYRFAEAIGRSLLSMALQQGDLPASEARHIMEQYEENQLINPSYDIRATFMADLNLAMTNPSEASVESLADRFEDIAIFQEFTNAGGSSEDEQIESDDNSWDTL
;
A
#
# COMPACT_ATOMS: atom_id res chain seq x y z
N THR A 1 2.59 20.30 17.26
CA THR A 1 3.64 19.93 18.26
C THR A 1 3.22 18.64 18.97
N LEU A 2 4.15 17.91 19.60
CA LEU A 2 3.84 16.63 20.28
C LEU A 2 2.75 16.80 21.35
N ALA A 3 2.81 17.89 22.13
CA ALA A 3 1.81 18.21 23.14
C ALA A 3 0.38 18.33 22.57
N PHE A 4 0.24 18.89 21.36
CA PHE A 4 -1.05 18.98 20.69
C PHE A 4 -1.57 17.59 20.26
N ALA A 5 -0.70 16.75 19.72
CA ALA A 5 -1.07 15.39 19.31
C ALA A 5 -1.46 14.52 20.51
N GLU A 6 -0.72 14.63 21.62
CA GLU A 6 -1.05 13.95 22.87
C GLU A 6 -2.39 14.44 23.44
N TYR A 7 -2.66 15.75 23.41
CA TYR A 7 -3.94 16.31 23.81
C TYR A 7 -5.09 15.72 22.97
N LYS A 8 -4.96 15.71 21.64
CA LYS A 8 -5.97 15.13 20.74
C LYS A 8 -6.16 13.63 20.90
N TYR A 9 -5.08 12.90 21.16
CA TYR A 9 -5.15 11.47 21.46
C TYR A 9 -5.92 11.20 22.76
N ARG A 10 -5.66 11.96 23.83
CA ARG A 10 -6.38 11.85 25.10
C ARG A 10 -7.86 12.21 24.95
N GLU A 11 -8.18 13.25 24.18
CA GLU A 11 -9.55 13.65 23.86
C GLU A 11 -10.32 12.52 23.16
N LEU A 12 -9.68 11.86 22.18
CA LEU A 12 -10.29 10.72 21.47
C LEU A 12 -10.51 9.50 22.37
N ILE A 13 -9.59 9.22 23.30
CA ILE A 13 -9.78 8.12 24.27
C ILE A 13 -10.90 8.43 25.24
N ALA A 14 -10.91 9.64 25.82
CA ALA A 14 -11.96 10.05 26.74
C ALA A 14 -13.34 9.98 26.06
N TRP A 15 -13.41 10.35 24.78
CA TRP A 15 -14.63 10.17 24.00
C TRP A 15 -14.97 8.69 23.76
N ALA A 16 -13.98 7.85 23.43
CA ALA A 16 -14.21 6.42 23.20
C ALA A 16 -14.74 5.69 24.45
N GLU A 17 -14.38 6.15 25.65
CA GLU A 17 -14.91 5.62 26.92
C GLU A 17 -16.40 5.94 27.13
N THR A 18 -16.93 6.97 26.45
CA THR A 18 -18.37 7.33 26.51
C THR A 18 -19.24 6.55 25.54
N LEU A 19 -18.66 5.67 24.71
CA LEU A 19 -19.40 4.93 23.70
C LEU A 19 -20.35 3.90 24.34
N PRO A 20 -21.54 3.69 23.75
CA PRO A 20 -22.50 2.72 24.27
C PRO A 20 -21.94 1.30 24.23
N PRO A 21 -22.37 0.39 25.12
CA PRO A 21 -21.90 -0.99 25.14
C PRO A 21 -22.05 -1.74 23.81
N SER A 22 -23.01 -1.32 22.97
CA SER A 22 -23.22 -1.86 21.62
C SER A 22 -22.06 -1.57 20.65
N MET A 23 -21.19 -0.63 20.96
CA MET A 23 -19.98 -0.29 20.19
C MET A 23 -18.73 -1.03 20.66
N VAL A 24 -18.83 -1.82 21.74
CA VAL A 24 -17.72 -2.65 22.23
C VAL A 24 -17.46 -3.75 21.21
N ARG A 25 -16.19 -3.89 20.81
CA ARG A 25 -15.77 -4.91 19.86
C ARG A 25 -15.96 -6.31 20.47
N SER A 26 -16.63 -7.17 19.71
CA SER A 26 -16.84 -8.59 19.95
C SER A 26 -16.63 -9.38 18.66
N GLU A 27 -16.50 -10.71 18.74
CA GLU A 27 -16.35 -11.55 17.53
C GLU A 27 -17.58 -11.52 16.62
N GLN A 28 -18.76 -11.20 17.17
CA GLN A 28 -20.04 -11.10 16.44
C GLN A 28 -20.46 -9.64 16.18
N SER A 29 -19.54 -8.69 16.25
CA SER A 29 -19.87 -7.28 16.05
C SER A 29 -20.49 -7.02 14.68
N PRO A 30 -21.51 -6.15 14.58
CA PRO A 30 -22.06 -5.78 13.30
C PRO A 30 -21.06 -4.96 12.48
N HIS A 31 -21.24 -4.95 11.15
CA HIS A 31 -20.33 -4.31 10.20
C HIS A 31 -19.94 -2.87 10.53
N HIS A 32 -20.91 -2.06 10.95
CA HIS A 32 -20.70 -0.65 11.24
C HIS A 32 -19.78 -0.45 12.46
N VAL A 33 -19.81 -1.35 13.44
CA VAL A 33 -18.92 -1.30 14.61
C VAL A 33 -17.48 -1.56 14.18
N LEU A 34 -17.24 -2.53 13.30
CA LEU A 34 -15.88 -2.80 12.80
C LEU A 34 -15.33 -1.66 11.94
N ILE A 35 -16.17 -1.08 11.07
CA ILE A 35 -15.79 0.10 10.28
C ILE A 35 -15.44 1.26 11.21
N PHE A 36 -16.25 1.51 12.23
CA PHE A 36 -15.98 2.53 13.24
C PHE A 36 -14.61 2.31 13.89
N HIS A 37 -14.31 1.09 14.35
CA HIS A 37 -13.02 0.77 14.96
C HIS A 37 -11.84 0.94 13.99
N ILE A 38 -12.01 0.60 12.71
CA ILE A 38 -10.99 0.86 11.67
C ILE A 38 -10.73 2.37 11.59
N TRP A 39 -11.77 3.18 11.49
CA TRP A 39 -11.65 4.64 11.36
C TRP A 39 -11.07 5.28 12.63
N PHE A 40 -11.46 4.79 13.79
CA PHE A 40 -10.92 5.24 15.08
C PHE A 40 -9.41 4.95 15.18
N HIS A 41 -8.99 3.74 14.83
CA HIS A 41 -7.57 3.39 14.80
C HIS A 41 -6.80 4.18 13.75
N VAL A 42 -7.37 4.38 12.55
CA VAL A 42 -6.76 5.22 11.52
C VAL A 42 -6.59 6.65 12.01
N ALA A 43 -7.61 7.25 12.64
CA ALA A 43 -7.52 8.62 13.16
C ALA A 43 -6.40 8.77 14.20
N ILE A 44 -6.28 7.81 15.12
CA ILE A 44 -5.17 7.77 16.09
C ILE A 44 -3.83 7.68 15.37
N LEU A 45 -3.70 6.76 14.41
CA LEU A 45 -2.47 6.60 13.64
C LEU A 45 -2.12 7.87 12.87
N SER A 46 -3.08 8.53 12.22
CA SER A 46 -2.85 9.77 11.49
C SER A 46 -2.40 10.93 12.40
N ILE A 47 -2.95 11.06 13.61
CA ILE A 47 -2.53 12.07 14.60
C ILE A 47 -1.09 11.82 15.06
N LEU A 48 -0.74 10.55 15.27
CA LEU A 48 0.57 10.15 15.77
C LEU A 48 1.61 9.94 14.66
N HIS A 49 1.17 9.87 13.40
CA HIS A 49 1.99 9.57 12.23
C HIS A 49 3.30 10.38 12.16
N PRO A 50 3.28 11.72 12.35
CA PRO A 50 4.50 12.53 12.27
C PRO A 50 5.55 12.15 13.33
N PHE A 51 5.13 11.53 14.43
CA PHE A 51 5.99 11.13 15.54
C PHE A 51 6.41 9.67 15.44
N THR A 52 5.61 8.81 14.80
CA THR A 52 5.95 7.40 14.58
C THR A 52 6.96 7.21 13.46
N VAL A 53 6.97 8.09 12.44
CA VAL A 53 7.99 8.05 11.36
C VAL A 53 9.41 8.23 11.91
N ARG A 54 9.58 9.00 13.00
CA ARG A 54 10.87 9.14 13.71
C ARG A 54 11.20 7.99 14.65
N ALA A 55 10.22 7.19 15.05
CA ALA A 55 10.34 6.12 16.05
C ALA A 55 10.28 4.72 15.42
N ARG A 56 10.86 4.57 14.22
CA ARG A 56 10.75 3.44 13.28
C ARG A 56 11.22 2.07 13.83
N ASP A 57 11.70 2.01 15.07
CA ASP A 57 12.28 0.80 15.67
C ASP A 57 11.34 -0.02 16.58
N SER A 58 10.08 0.37 16.77
CA SER A 58 9.19 -0.38 17.67
C SER A 58 8.01 -1.02 16.94
N SER A 59 8.11 -2.34 16.71
CA SER A 59 7.16 -3.48 16.90
C SER A 59 5.62 -3.26 16.91
N ARG A 60 5.10 -2.05 17.06
CA ARG A 60 3.68 -1.67 17.16
C ARG A 60 2.91 -1.79 15.84
N SER A 61 3.59 -1.94 14.70
CA SER A 61 3.00 -2.16 13.37
C SER A 61 2.11 -3.42 13.33
N LEU A 62 2.45 -4.49 14.06
CA LEU A 62 1.84 -5.81 13.94
C LEU A 62 0.36 -5.89 14.40
N ARG A 63 -0.08 -5.05 15.35
CA ARG A 63 -1.43 -5.18 15.93
C ARG A 63 -2.53 -4.59 15.04
N PHE A 64 -2.20 -3.64 14.16
CA PHE A 64 -3.15 -3.06 13.21
C PHE A 64 -3.31 -3.91 11.95
N LYS A 65 -2.25 -4.63 11.53
CA LYS A 65 -2.26 -5.52 10.35
C LYS A 65 -3.42 -6.51 10.37
N THR A 66 -3.82 -7.00 11.54
CA THR A 66 -4.87 -8.01 11.70
C THR A 66 -6.31 -7.49 11.53
N PHE A 67 -6.58 -6.18 11.61
CA PHE A 67 -7.96 -5.68 11.56
C PHE A 67 -8.60 -5.77 10.16
N PRO A 68 -7.97 -5.27 9.08
CA PRO A 68 -8.51 -5.44 7.73
C PRO A 68 -8.58 -6.90 7.29
N LEU A 69 -7.64 -7.73 7.77
CA LEU A 69 -7.61 -9.18 7.55
C LEU A 69 -8.83 -9.89 8.15
N VAL A 70 -9.13 -9.62 9.42
CA VAL A 70 -10.30 -10.19 10.13
C VAL A 70 -11.61 -9.69 9.53
N TYR A 71 -11.68 -8.41 9.15
CA TYR A 71 -12.86 -7.85 8.49
C TYR A 71 -13.15 -8.52 7.13
N ARG A 72 -12.12 -8.76 6.32
CA ARG A 72 -12.28 -9.47 5.05
C ARG A 72 -12.69 -10.93 5.26
N LYS A 73 -12.08 -11.63 6.21
CA LYS A 73 -12.34 -13.06 6.46
C LYS A 73 -13.78 -13.29 6.94
N ASN A 74 -14.28 -12.42 7.81
CA ASN A 74 -15.55 -12.66 8.49
C ASN A 74 -16.76 -12.11 7.74
N TYR A 75 -16.56 -11.30 6.69
CA TYR A 75 -17.69 -10.60 6.09
C TYR A 75 -17.66 -10.41 4.57
N MET A 76 -18.77 -10.80 3.93
CA MET A 76 -19.04 -10.61 2.50
C MET A 76 -19.12 -9.13 2.09
N SER A 77 -19.47 -8.22 3.01
CA SER A 77 -19.54 -6.77 2.71
C SER A 77 -18.20 -6.12 2.41
N SER A 78 -17.08 -6.81 2.67
CA SER A 78 -15.76 -6.34 2.20
C SER A 78 -15.68 -6.22 0.68
N THR A 79 -16.58 -6.88 -0.06
CA THR A 79 -16.65 -6.83 -1.52
C THR A 79 -17.30 -5.54 -2.06
N TYR A 80 -18.17 -4.88 -1.29
CA TYR A 80 -18.98 -3.75 -1.79
C TYR A 80 -18.96 -2.47 -0.94
N THR A 81 -18.45 -2.50 0.31
CA THR A 81 -18.21 -1.27 1.07
C THR A 81 -16.81 -0.74 0.79
N MET A 82 -16.68 0.56 0.57
CA MET A 82 -15.40 1.24 0.42
C MET A 82 -14.76 1.57 1.78
N LEU A 83 -15.54 1.65 2.87
CA LEU A 83 -15.12 2.32 4.11
C LEU A 83 -13.88 1.71 4.80
N TRP A 84 -13.48 0.49 4.48
CA TRP A 84 -12.25 -0.12 5.04
C TRP A 84 -10.97 0.30 4.31
N HIS A 85 -11.06 0.97 3.15
CA HIS A 85 -9.90 1.26 2.29
C HIS A 85 -8.84 2.13 2.99
N THR A 86 -9.26 3.05 3.86
CA THR A 86 -8.35 3.94 4.60
C THR A 86 -7.43 3.15 5.53
N GLY A 87 -7.95 2.12 6.19
CA GLY A 87 -7.15 1.21 7.01
C GLY A 87 -6.18 0.39 6.17
N LEU A 88 -6.58 -0.02 4.98
CA LEU A 88 -5.71 -0.81 4.11
C LEU A 88 -4.54 0.01 3.55
N ILE A 89 -4.75 1.30 3.24
CA ILE A 89 -3.67 2.23 2.88
C ILE A 89 -2.64 2.33 4.00
N HIS A 90 -3.08 2.46 5.26
CA HIS A 90 -2.18 2.51 6.41
C HIS A 90 -1.41 1.19 6.60
N VAL A 91 -2.05 0.04 6.39
CA VAL A 91 -1.37 -1.26 6.40
C VAL A 91 -0.33 -1.33 5.30
N ALA A 92 -0.66 -0.94 4.06
CA ALA A 92 0.30 -0.96 2.96
C ALA A 92 1.50 -0.06 3.24
N ASN A 93 1.28 1.17 3.71
CA ASN A 93 2.36 2.11 4.07
C ASN A 93 3.27 1.58 5.19
N ALA A 94 2.68 0.96 6.21
CA ALA A 94 3.45 0.40 7.32
C ALA A 94 4.31 -0.79 6.90
N ASN A 95 3.90 -1.56 5.89
CA ASN A 95 4.67 -2.71 5.39
C ASN A 95 5.69 -2.30 4.32
N LEU A 96 5.35 -1.40 3.41
CA LEU A 96 6.28 -0.86 2.42
C LEU A 96 7.40 -0.03 3.09
N GLY A 97 7.11 0.59 4.23
CA GLY A 97 8.11 1.25 5.06
C GLY A 97 9.04 0.32 5.86
N ASP A 98 8.78 -0.99 5.91
CA ASP A 98 9.57 -1.99 6.65
C ASP A 98 9.73 -3.27 5.82
N THR A 99 10.45 -3.15 4.69
CA THR A 99 10.74 -4.26 3.77
C THR A 99 11.66 -5.34 4.36
N LYS A 100 12.14 -5.15 5.59
CA LYS A 100 12.92 -6.15 6.34
C LYS A 100 12.04 -7.26 6.90
N ASP A 101 10.75 -7.00 7.13
CA ASP A 101 9.79 -8.03 7.55
C ASP A 101 9.50 -8.97 6.36
N PRO A 102 9.87 -10.27 6.40
CA PRO A 102 9.66 -11.18 5.28
C PRO A 102 8.17 -11.30 4.86
N ALA A 103 7.22 -10.89 5.72
CA ALA A 103 5.81 -10.86 5.40
C ALA A 103 5.36 -9.63 4.59
N TRP A 104 6.22 -8.64 4.31
CA TRP A 104 5.82 -7.39 3.62
C TRP A 104 5.15 -7.66 2.28
N ARG A 105 5.70 -8.60 1.49
CA ARG A 105 5.14 -9.04 0.20
C ARG A 105 3.73 -9.61 0.38
N PHE A 106 3.54 -10.48 1.37
CA PHE A 106 2.22 -11.06 1.67
C PHE A 106 1.18 -9.97 1.95
N TYR A 107 1.52 -8.97 2.76
CA TYR A 107 0.60 -7.87 3.05
C TYR A 107 0.34 -6.98 1.85
N LEU A 108 1.36 -6.70 1.02
CA LEU A 108 1.20 -5.95 -0.23
C LEU A 108 0.21 -6.68 -1.17
N PHE A 109 0.45 -7.96 -1.44
CA PHE A 109 -0.43 -8.78 -2.27
C PHE A 109 -1.83 -8.92 -1.68
N PHE A 110 -1.95 -9.03 -0.36
CA PHE A 110 -3.24 -9.02 0.30
C PHE A 110 -3.99 -7.72 0.03
N CYS A 111 -3.32 -6.57 0.14
CA CYS A 111 -3.92 -5.25 -0.11
C CYS A 111 -4.35 -5.10 -1.56
N ILE A 112 -3.47 -5.46 -2.49
CA ILE A 112 -3.72 -5.52 -3.92
C ILE A 112 -4.97 -6.39 -4.17
N GLN A 113 -5.01 -7.64 -3.68
CA GLN A 113 -6.17 -8.50 -3.90
C GLN A 113 -7.48 -7.98 -3.30
N CYS A 114 -7.43 -7.17 -2.23
CA CYS A 114 -8.61 -6.46 -1.71
C CYS A 114 -9.11 -5.41 -2.71
N TYR A 115 -8.22 -4.57 -3.23
CA TYR A 115 -8.56 -3.55 -4.22
C TYR A 115 -8.98 -4.13 -5.57
N GLY A 116 -8.36 -5.23 -6.00
CA GLY A 116 -8.75 -5.96 -7.20
C GLY A 116 -10.20 -6.47 -7.15
N ARG A 117 -10.72 -6.84 -5.97
CA ARG A 117 -12.15 -7.17 -5.80
C ARG A 117 -13.02 -5.93 -5.74
N LEU A 118 -12.58 -4.90 -5.01
CA LEU A 118 -13.32 -3.65 -4.85
C LEU A 118 -13.51 -2.92 -6.20
N ARG A 119 -12.60 -3.11 -7.16
CA ARG A 119 -12.69 -2.49 -8.49
C ARG A 119 -13.97 -2.81 -9.24
N GLN A 120 -14.54 -4.00 -9.01
CA GLN A 120 -15.81 -4.40 -9.64
C GLN A 120 -16.95 -3.43 -9.28
N ALA A 121 -16.89 -2.84 -8.09
CA ALA A 121 -17.85 -1.84 -7.62
C ALA A 121 -17.32 -0.40 -7.73
N TYR A 122 -16.00 -0.17 -7.65
CA TYR A 122 -15.41 1.17 -7.64
C TYR A 122 -14.07 1.27 -8.38
N ARG A 123 -14.04 2.02 -9.49
CA ARG A 123 -12.84 2.16 -10.34
C ARG A 123 -11.62 2.79 -9.64
N PHE A 124 -11.80 3.68 -8.67
CA PHE A 124 -10.65 4.28 -7.95
C PHE A 124 -9.80 3.23 -7.21
N ALA A 125 -10.34 2.03 -6.94
CA ALA A 125 -9.59 0.93 -6.35
C ALA A 125 -8.44 0.47 -7.27
N GLU A 126 -8.59 0.59 -8.59
CA GLU A 126 -7.53 0.32 -9.55
C GLU A 126 -6.39 1.35 -9.41
N ALA A 127 -6.74 2.64 -9.35
CA ALA A 127 -5.77 3.71 -9.11
C ALA A 127 -5.03 3.48 -7.78
N ILE A 128 -5.73 3.05 -6.72
CA ILE A 128 -5.06 2.68 -5.46
C ILE A 128 -4.11 1.50 -5.67
N GLY A 129 -4.56 0.40 -6.29
CA GLY A 129 -3.71 -0.77 -6.56
C GLY A 129 -2.44 -0.39 -7.32
N ARG A 130 -2.58 0.41 -8.38
CA ARG A 130 -1.47 0.94 -9.19
C ARG A 130 -0.53 1.82 -8.37
N SER A 131 -1.07 2.74 -7.56
CA SER A 131 -0.26 3.59 -6.67
C SER A 131 0.54 2.79 -5.65
N LEU A 132 -0.02 1.72 -5.09
CA LEU A 132 0.68 0.85 -4.14
C LEU A 132 1.80 0.05 -4.82
N LEU A 133 1.60 -0.36 -6.07
CA LEU A 133 2.64 -1.00 -6.87
C LEU A 133 3.76 0.00 -7.23
N SER A 134 3.43 1.24 -7.58
CA SER A 134 4.43 2.31 -7.78
C SER A 134 5.27 2.53 -6.52
N MET A 135 4.64 2.58 -5.35
CA MET A 135 5.36 2.67 -4.08
C MET A 135 6.25 1.44 -3.85
N ALA A 136 5.77 0.24 -4.19
CA ALA A 136 6.54 -1.00 -4.05
C ALA A 136 7.74 -1.06 -5.01
N LEU A 137 7.64 -0.50 -6.21
CA LEU A 137 8.74 -0.38 -7.16
C LEU A 137 9.82 0.60 -6.67
N GLN A 138 9.41 1.68 -6.00
CA GLN A 138 10.33 2.71 -5.48
C GLN A 138 11.02 2.30 -4.17
N GLN A 139 10.28 1.68 -3.26
CA GLN A 139 10.72 1.47 -1.87
C GLN A 139 10.99 0.00 -1.54
N GLY A 140 10.50 -0.93 -2.37
CA GLY A 140 10.61 -2.37 -2.14
C GLY A 140 11.36 -3.10 -3.24
N ASP A 141 11.67 -4.35 -2.95
CA ASP A 141 12.37 -5.23 -3.90
C ASP A 141 11.39 -5.85 -4.92
N LEU A 142 10.28 -5.19 -5.23
CA LEU A 142 9.34 -5.68 -6.24
C LEU A 142 9.92 -5.34 -7.63
N PRO A 143 10.19 -6.33 -8.50
CA PRO A 143 10.67 -6.07 -9.84
C PRO A 143 9.55 -5.56 -10.75
N ALA A 144 9.91 -4.69 -11.71
CA ALA A 144 9.03 -4.11 -12.71
C ALA A 144 8.19 -5.16 -13.47
N SER A 145 8.80 -6.29 -13.86
CA SER A 145 8.11 -7.38 -14.56
C SER A 145 6.97 -7.98 -13.74
N GLU A 146 7.20 -8.21 -12.45
CA GLU A 146 6.18 -8.73 -11.53
C GLU A 146 5.08 -7.69 -11.30
N ALA A 147 5.44 -6.41 -11.13
CA ALA A 147 4.47 -5.33 -10.98
C ALA A 147 3.55 -5.17 -12.21
N ARG A 148 4.10 -5.24 -13.43
CA ARG A 148 3.31 -5.21 -14.67
C ARG A 148 2.42 -6.43 -14.80
N HIS A 149 2.93 -7.62 -14.50
CA HIS A 149 2.11 -8.84 -14.54
C HIS A 149 0.90 -8.76 -13.58
N ILE A 150 1.08 -8.19 -12.39
CA ILE A 150 -0.04 -7.93 -11.47
C ILE A 150 -1.02 -6.94 -12.10
N MET A 151 -0.54 -5.86 -12.73
CA MET A 151 -1.40 -4.87 -13.37
C MET A 151 -2.19 -5.43 -14.55
N GLU A 152 -1.60 -6.33 -15.35
CA GLU A 152 -2.31 -7.02 -16.44
C GLU A 152 -3.51 -7.82 -15.89
N GLN A 153 -3.33 -8.54 -14.78
CA GLN A 153 -4.44 -9.21 -14.08
C GLN A 153 -5.49 -8.22 -13.55
N TYR A 154 -5.11 -6.96 -13.32
CA TYR A 154 -6.03 -5.89 -12.99
C TYR A 154 -6.88 -5.41 -14.16
N GLU A 155 -6.28 -5.31 -15.34
CA GLU A 155 -6.93 -4.80 -16.54
C GLU A 155 -7.83 -5.87 -17.21
N GLU A 156 -7.43 -7.14 -17.20
CA GLU A 156 -8.17 -8.25 -17.85
C GLU A 156 -9.59 -8.48 -17.33
N ASN A 157 -9.91 -8.06 -16.09
CA ASN A 157 -11.27 -8.17 -15.54
C ASN A 157 -12.06 -6.84 -15.54
N GLN A 158 -11.72 -5.89 -16.41
CA GLN A 158 -12.49 -4.66 -16.58
C GLN A 158 -13.79 -4.93 -17.35
N LEU A 159 -14.93 -4.65 -16.72
CA LEU A 159 -16.25 -4.89 -17.33
C LEU A 159 -16.69 -3.77 -18.28
N ILE A 160 -16.22 -2.53 -18.09
CA ILE A 160 -16.57 -1.36 -18.90
C ILE A 160 -15.42 -0.34 -18.83
N ASN A 161 -15.07 0.28 -19.95
CA ASN A 161 -14.06 1.35 -20.04
C ASN A 161 -14.75 2.71 -20.32
N PRO A 162 -15.20 3.47 -19.30
CA PRO A 162 -15.80 4.79 -19.49
C PRO A 162 -14.75 5.83 -19.88
N SER A 163 -15.15 6.76 -20.76
CA SER A 163 -14.35 7.86 -21.33
C SER A 163 -13.84 8.93 -20.34
N TYR A 164 -14.06 8.77 -19.03
CA TYR A 164 -13.69 9.79 -18.03
C TYR A 164 -12.63 9.27 -17.06
N ASP A 165 -11.71 10.18 -16.75
CA ASP A 165 -10.58 9.96 -15.85
C ASP A 165 -11.02 9.90 -14.39
N ILE A 166 -10.45 8.97 -13.61
CA ILE A 166 -10.89 8.72 -12.24
C ILE A 166 -10.17 9.69 -11.31
N ARG A 167 -10.95 10.50 -10.56
CA ARG A 167 -10.38 11.41 -9.57
C ARG A 167 -10.20 10.73 -8.21
N ALA A 168 -8.96 10.44 -7.83
CA ALA A 168 -8.52 9.87 -6.56
C ALA A 168 -7.47 10.77 -5.88
N THR A 169 -7.89 11.97 -5.47
CA THR A 169 -7.02 13.03 -4.94
C THR A 169 -6.48 12.79 -3.52
N PHE A 170 -6.84 11.68 -2.88
CA PHE A 170 -6.36 11.32 -1.55
C PHE A 170 -4.97 10.68 -1.61
N MET A 171 -4.29 10.63 -0.45
CA MET A 171 -2.89 10.21 -0.36
C MET A 171 -2.74 8.69 -0.38
N ALA A 172 -1.84 8.18 -1.22
CA ALA A 172 -1.40 6.79 -1.20
C ALA A 172 -0.18 6.63 -0.30
N ASP A 173 0.85 7.47 -0.47
CA ASP A 173 2.04 7.44 0.38
C ASP A 173 1.91 8.44 1.55
N LEU A 174 1.63 7.92 2.73
CA LEU A 174 1.42 8.72 3.94
C LEU A 174 2.72 9.33 4.46
N ASN A 175 3.88 8.73 4.15
CA ASN A 175 5.18 9.25 4.53
C ASN A 175 5.57 10.42 3.63
N LEU A 176 5.47 10.23 2.30
CA LEU A 176 5.74 11.28 1.32
C LEU A 176 4.75 12.43 1.46
N ALA A 177 3.50 12.18 1.85
CA ALA A 177 2.50 13.21 2.06
C ALA A 177 2.89 14.25 3.13
N MET A 178 3.79 13.91 4.05
CA MET A 178 4.30 14.84 5.05
C MET A 178 5.23 15.91 4.47
N THR A 179 5.86 15.62 3.33
CA THR A 179 6.85 16.50 2.69
C THR A 179 6.42 17.01 1.32
N ASN A 180 5.75 16.17 0.53
CA ASN A 180 5.29 16.49 -0.83
C ASN A 180 3.89 15.85 -1.08
N PRO A 181 2.81 16.50 -0.63
CA PRO A 181 1.44 15.99 -0.79
C PRO A 181 1.02 15.79 -2.25
N SER A 182 1.50 16.62 -3.17
CA SER A 182 1.17 16.51 -4.60
C SER A 182 1.64 15.19 -5.19
N GLU A 183 2.88 14.79 -4.90
CA GLU A 183 3.45 13.54 -5.40
C GLU A 183 3.00 12.31 -4.62
N ALA A 184 2.50 12.49 -3.40
CA ALA A 184 2.02 11.41 -2.54
C ALA A 184 0.59 10.94 -2.86
N SER A 185 -0.11 11.64 -3.75
CA SER A 185 -1.48 11.32 -4.13
C SER A 185 -1.58 10.00 -4.89
N VAL A 186 -2.75 9.34 -4.79
CA VAL A 186 -3.03 8.11 -5.55
C VAL A 186 -2.94 8.37 -7.05
N GLU A 187 -3.51 9.47 -7.55
CA GLU A 187 -3.40 9.90 -8.94
C GLU A 187 -1.93 10.00 -9.37
N SER A 188 -1.13 10.83 -8.69
CA SER A 188 0.26 11.07 -9.10
C SER A 188 1.11 9.80 -9.09
N LEU A 189 0.95 8.93 -8.09
CA LEU A 189 1.68 7.68 -8.02
C LEU A 189 1.20 6.66 -9.07
N ALA A 190 -0.10 6.60 -9.34
CA ALA A 190 -0.65 5.71 -10.36
C ALA A 190 -0.18 6.11 -11.77
N ASP A 191 -0.18 7.42 -12.08
CA ASP A 191 0.23 7.95 -13.37
C ASP A 191 1.71 7.68 -13.65
N ARG A 192 2.55 7.83 -12.62
CA ARG A 192 4.00 7.61 -12.71
C ARG A 192 4.42 6.14 -12.72
N PHE A 193 3.50 5.20 -12.60
CA PHE A 193 3.80 3.77 -12.50
C PHE A 193 4.75 3.28 -13.59
N GLU A 194 4.44 3.60 -14.86
CA GLU A 194 5.22 3.11 -15.99
C GLU A 194 6.61 3.75 -16.04
N ASP A 195 6.68 5.06 -15.78
CA ASP A 195 7.96 5.77 -15.71
C ASP A 195 8.88 5.20 -14.63
N ILE A 196 8.32 4.85 -13.46
CA ILE A 196 9.04 4.23 -12.35
C ILE A 196 9.51 2.82 -12.74
N ALA A 197 8.64 2.01 -13.36
CA ALA A 197 8.96 0.65 -13.78
C ALA A 197 10.11 0.64 -14.80
N ILE A 198 10.03 1.50 -15.82
CA ILE A 198 11.08 1.66 -16.84
C ILE A 198 12.39 2.12 -16.19
N PHE A 199 12.35 3.10 -15.30
CA PHE A 199 13.54 3.59 -14.61
C PHE A 199 14.23 2.48 -13.82
N GLN A 200 13.47 1.67 -13.08
CA GLN A 200 14.00 0.55 -12.30
C GLN A 200 14.71 -0.49 -13.18
N GLU A 201 14.13 -0.81 -14.35
CA GLU A 201 14.73 -1.75 -15.32
C GLU A 201 16.07 -1.25 -15.85
N PHE A 202 16.17 0.03 -16.20
CA PHE A 202 17.44 0.63 -16.64
C PHE A 202 18.50 0.59 -15.53
N THR A 203 18.13 0.90 -14.28
CA THR A 203 19.08 0.90 -13.17
C THR A 203 19.52 -0.50 -12.78
N ASN A 204 18.65 -1.51 -12.91
CA ASN A 204 18.97 -2.90 -12.58
C ASN A 204 19.78 -3.59 -13.70
N ALA A 205 19.53 -3.26 -14.97
CA ALA A 205 20.29 -3.81 -16.11
C ALA A 205 21.71 -3.25 -16.23
N GLY A 206 21.94 -2.01 -15.77
CA GLY A 206 23.27 -1.39 -15.73
C GLY A 206 24.22 -1.98 -14.70
N GLY A 207 23.73 -2.77 -13.73
CA GLY A 207 24.55 -3.41 -12.69
C GLY A 207 25.11 -4.78 -13.08
N SER A 208 24.75 -5.33 -14.23
CA SER A 208 25.08 -6.71 -14.63
C SER A 208 25.86 -6.82 -15.95
N SER A 209 26.49 -5.75 -16.42
CA SER A 209 27.10 -5.73 -17.77
C SER A 209 28.52 -5.16 -17.88
N GLU A 210 29.32 -5.17 -16.81
CA GLU A 210 30.72 -4.71 -16.89
C GLU A 210 31.79 -5.66 -16.33
N ASP A 211 31.48 -6.89 -15.93
CA ASP A 211 32.49 -7.88 -15.57
C ASP A 211 32.20 -9.24 -16.21
N GLU A 212 32.57 -9.40 -17.49
CA GLU A 212 33.46 -10.51 -17.86
C GLU A 212 34.16 -10.21 -19.18
N GLN A 213 35.48 -10.23 -19.10
CA GLN A 213 36.42 -9.78 -20.09
C GLN A 213 36.41 -10.69 -21.32
N ILE A 214 36.55 -10.01 -22.46
CA ILE A 214 36.96 -10.52 -23.75
C ILE A 214 38.25 -11.35 -23.58
N GLU A 215 38.15 -12.67 -23.56
CA GLU A 215 39.23 -13.52 -24.04
C GLU A 215 39.06 -13.68 -25.55
N SER A 216 40.01 -13.10 -26.28
CA SER A 216 40.07 -13.11 -27.73
C SER A 216 40.41 -14.52 -28.22
N ASP A 217 39.47 -15.16 -28.91
CA ASP A 217 39.75 -16.22 -29.86
C ASP A 217 40.59 -15.65 -31.01
N ASP A 218 41.90 -15.92 -30.99
CA ASP A 218 42.72 -15.84 -32.21
C ASP A 218 42.80 -17.22 -32.86
N ASN A 219 42.24 -17.28 -34.06
CA ASN A 219 42.02 -18.48 -34.84
C ASN A 219 43.32 -18.92 -35.55
N SER A 220 43.75 -20.13 -35.22
CA SER A 220 43.81 -21.26 -36.16
C SER A 220 44.83 -21.32 -37.32
N TRP A 221 45.42 -22.53 -37.39
CA TRP A 221 46.04 -23.25 -38.53
C TRP A 221 47.54 -23.02 -38.81
N ASP A 222 48.38 -24.05 -38.61
CA ASP A 222 48.75 -24.97 -39.71
C ASP A 222 49.83 -26.02 -39.33
N THR A 223 49.55 -27.27 -39.72
CA THR A 223 50.45 -28.36 -40.17
C THR A 223 51.87 -28.56 -39.59
N LEU A 224 52.08 -29.68 -38.88
CA LEU A 224 52.81 -30.91 -39.32
C LEU A 224 52.99 -31.92 -38.17
#